data_AF-A0A3N5Z8J2-F1
#
_entry.id   AF-A0A3N5Z8J2-F1
#
_cell.length_a   1.000
_cell.length_b   1.000
_cell.length_c   1.000
_cell.angle_alpha   90.00
_cell.angle_beta   90.00
_cell.angle_gamma   90.00
#
_symmetry.space_group_name_H-M   'P 1'
#
loop_
_entity.id
_entity.type
_entity.pdbx_description
1 polymer ?
#
loop_
_entity_poly.entity_id
_entity_poly.type
_entity_poly.pdbx_seq_one_letter_code
_entity_poly.pdbx_strand_id
1 'polypeptide(L)'
;MGRQTRNYLSCKSTGTNFQSLNMNNPVPGVRKMNFPYSIYRCLTTGLYYSFSPAYRLFQKVRKESHPDMDQRLGDYSKLLLQKKPRQPVIWIHAASVGEVHAATGIIEKLLTMIPDCTIILSTTTKHGQASAIQLLGKQVHCVYAPLDFIASVRKALRFFTPVILICIETEIWPNWLYEAHRLGIKTAIINGRISARSIKNYIKLKSLFKNILQHVEAFSMIQKEDAERIKLLGAPSERIQINGNSKYDQLAQPSIADFHKKKMGSIFKLSAQDKIFVAGSTRKNEEEIILDAYEGVCQFFPDTKLILAPRHIERTPSIEKLIHRRGMDYQLRTAIAAG
;
A
#
# COMPACT_ATOMS: atom_id res chain seq x y z
N MET A 1 -48.47 -14.26 -1.56
CA MET A 1 -47.80 -13.14 -2.25
C MET A 1 -46.66 -12.68 -1.36
N GLY A 2 -45.44 -13.18 -1.52
CA GLY A 2 -44.42 -12.57 -2.37
C GLY A 2 -43.06 -12.86 -1.71
N ARG A 3 -42.41 -13.94 -2.14
CA ARG A 3 -41.04 -14.32 -1.75
C ARG A 3 -40.05 -13.35 -2.40
N GLN A 4 -39.16 -12.74 -1.61
CA GLN A 4 -37.88 -12.26 -2.12
C GLN A 4 -36.76 -13.11 -1.50
N THR A 5 -36.38 -14.13 -2.25
CA THR A 5 -35.18 -14.94 -2.05
C THR A 5 -33.95 -14.08 -2.31
N ARG A 6 -33.13 -13.88 -1.28
CA ARG A 6 -31.76 -13.38 -1.39
C ARG A 6 -30.92 -14.43 -2.10
N ASN A 7 -30.61 -14.20 -3.37
CA ASN A 7 -29.62 -14.99 -4.10
C ASN A 7 -28.21 -14.59 -3.63
N TYR A 8 -27.69 -15.27 -2.61
CA TYR A 8 -26.25 -15.37 -2.41
C TYR A 8 -25.70 -16.23 -3.54
N LEU A 9 -24.92 -15.63 -4.43
CA LEU A 9 -24.13 -16.35 -5.42
C LEU A 9 -23.10 -17.21 -4.67
N SER A 10 -23.42 -18.50 -4.57
CA SER A 10 -22.53 -19.57 -4.15
C SER A 10 -21.26 -19.54 -4.99
N CYS A 11 -20.13 -19.26 -4.35
CA CYS A 11 -18.81 -19.50 -4.92
C CYS A 11 -18.65 -21.03 -5.05
N LYS A 12 -19.01 -21.57 -6.21
CA LYS A 12 -18.72 -22.97 -6.54
C LYS A 12 -17.21 -23.15 -6.48
N SER A 13 -16.77 -24.01 -5.58
CA SER A 13 -15.40 -24.49 -5.47
C SER A 13 -14.99 -25.20 -6.75
N THR A 14 -14.45 -24.47 -7.71
CA THR A 14 -13.57 -25.09 -8.70
C THR A 14 -12.25 -25.37 -7.99
N GLY A 15 -12.14 -26.59 -7.45
CA GLY A 15 -10.89 -27.15 -6.92
C GLY A 15 -9.81 -27.05 -7.99
N THR A 16 -9.09 -25.94 -7.98
CA THR A 16 -7.94 -25.75 -8.86
C THR A 16 -6.77 -26.31 -8.09
N ASN A 17 -6.35 -27.50 -8.49
CA ASN A 17 -5.22 -28.19 -7.90
C ASN A 17 -3.96 -27.32 -8.11
N PHE A 18 -3.55 -26.55 -7.09
CA PHE A 18 -2.40 -25.63 -7.18
C PHE A 18 -1.05 -26.35 -7.34
N GLN A 19 -1.03 -27.69 -7.33
CA GLN A 19 0.19 -28.50 -7.36
C GLN A 19 0.82 -28.68 -8.76
N SER A 20 0.21 -28.21 -9.86
CA SER A 20 0.74 -28.44 -11.22
C SER A 20 1.20 -27.18 -11.97
N LEU A 21 1.60 -26.11 -11.28
CA LEU A 21 2.29 -24.98 -11.92
C LEU A 21 3.78 -25.30 -12.07
N ASN A 22 4.12 -25.95 -13.18
CA ASN A 22 5.51 -26.22 -13.56
C ASN A 22 6.20 -24.90 -13.97
N MET A 23 6.82 -24.20 -13.01
CA MET A 23 7.45 -22.88 -13.19
C MET A 23 8.63 -22.83 -14.18
N ASN A 24 9.02 -23.97 -14.76
CA ASN A 24 10.14 -24.06 -15.70
C ASN A 24 9.75 -23.91 -17.17
N ASN A 25 8.46 -23.95 -17.51
CA ASN A 25 7.99 -23.77 -18.89
C ASN A 25 7.24 -22.44 -19.05
N PRO A 26 7.69 -21.52 -19.93
CA PRO A 26 6.96 -20.28 -20.19
C PRO A 26 5.56 -20.61 -20.75
N VAL A 27 4.55 -19.87 -20.28
CA VAL A 27 3.16 -20.01 -20.77
C VAL A 27 3.13 -19.77 -22.29
N PRO A 28 2.54 -20.67 -23.11
CA PRO A 28 2.42 -20.46 -24.55
C PRO A 28 1.61 -19.20 -24.84
N GLY A 29 2.08 -18.35 -25.75
CA GLY A 29 1.33 -17.17 -26.21
C GLY A 29 1.74 -15.82 -25.61
N VAL A 30 2.97 -15.66 -25.13
CA VAL A 30 3.53 -14.33 -24.85
C VAL A 30 3.46 -13.51 -26.14
N ARG A 31 2.50 -12.58 -26.24
CA ARG A 31 2.37 -11.65 -27.38
C ARG A 31 3.73 -11.01 -27.65
N LYS A 32 4.07 -10.82 -28.94
CA LYS A 32 5.28 -10.09 -29.36
C LYS A 32 5.41 -8.80 -28.54
N MET A 33 6.57 -8.62 -27.89
CA MET A 33 6.88 -7.40 -27.13
C MET A 33 6.61 -6.19 -28.02
N ASN A 34 5.82 -5.23 -27.55
CA ASN A 34 5.62 -4.01 -28.32
C ASN A 34 6.89 -3.15 -28.26
N PHE A 35 7.09 -2.35 -29.29
CA PHE A 35 8.26 -1.49 -29.41
C PHE A 35 8.49 -0.57 -28.18
N PRO A 36 7.46 0.07 -27.59
CA PRO A 36 7.64 0.87 -26.37
C PRO A 36 8.14 0.07 -25.16
N TYR A 37 7.64 -1.15 -24.94
CA TYR A 37 8.12 -2.01 -23.85
C TYR A 37 9.54 -2.49 -24.11
N SER A 38 9.90 -2.81 -25.35
CA SER A 38 11.27 -3.17 -25.71
C SER A 38 12.25 -2.04 -25.38
N ILE A 39 11.91 -0.78 -25.68
CA ILE A 39 12.72 0.38 -25.29
C ILE A 39 12.83 0.48 -23.77
N TYR A 40 11.69 0.44 -23.07
CA TYR A 40 11.65 0.50 -21.61
C TYR A 40 12.52 -0.59 -20.96
N ARG A 41 12.44 -1.82 -21.48
CA ARG A 41 13.24 -2.96 -21.04
C ARG A 41 14.72 -2.75 -21.31
N CYS A 42 15.11 -2.27 -22.50
CA CYS A 42 16.51 -1.98 -22.81
C CYS A 42 17.08 -0.92 -21.88
N LEU A 43 16.35 0.18 -21.65
CA LEU A 43 16.75 1.26 -20.74
C LEU A 43 16.93 0.75 -19.31
N THR A 44 15.94 0.04 -18.76
CA THR A 44 16.00 -0.50 -17.40
C THR A 44 17.09 -1.56 -17.24
N THR A 45 17.36 -2.35 -18.28
CA THR A 45 18.48 -3.32 -18.31
C THR A 45 19.83 -2.59 -18.29
N GLY A 46 20.01 -1.58 -19.15
CA GLY A 46 21.23 -0.78 -19.20
C GLY A 46 21.51 -0.11 -17.85
N LEU A 47 20.52 0.57 -17.28
CA LEU A 47 20.63 1.21 -15.96
C LEU A 47 21.05 0.21 -14.86
N TYR A 48 20.49 -1.00 -14.86
CA TYR A 48 20.85 -2.03 -13.89
C TYR A 48 22.32 -2.44 -14.01
N TYR A 49 22.78 -2.77 -15.22
CA TYR A 49 24.14 -3.25 -15.44
C TYR A 49 25.19 -2.15 -15.32
N SER A 50 24.81 -0.88 -15.50
CA SER A 50 25.69 0.26 -15.17
C SER A 50 25.76 0.52 -13.66
N PHE A 51 24.62 0.53 -12.96
CA PHE A 51 24.55 0.91 -11.55
C PHE A 51 24.98 -0.22 -10.59
N SER A 52 24.52 -1.45 -10.82
CA SER A 52 24.69 -2.55 -9.87
C SER A 52 26.16 -2.92 -9.60
N PRO A 53 27.07 -3.01 -10.59
CA PRO A 53 28.48 -3.32 -10.33
C PRO A 53 29.18 -2.20 -9.57
N ALA A 54 28.95 -0.95 -9.96
CA ALA A 54 29.50 0.23 -9.27
C ALA A 54 29.05 0.28 -7.81
N TYR A 55 27.76 0.01 -7.57
CA TYR A 55 27.19 -0.05 -6.23
C TYR A 55 27.81 -1.17 -5.36
N ARG A 56 27.98 -2.38 -5.92
CA ARG A 56 28.61 -3.50 -5.20
C ARG A 56 30.09 -3.25 -4.92
N LEU A 57 30.80 -2.61 -5.85
CA LEU A 57 32.19 -2.19 -5.65
C LEU A 57 32.27 -1.15 -4.52
N PHE A 58 31.38 -0.16 -4.51
CA PHE A 58 31.29 0.85 -3.45
C PHE A 58 31.06 0.22 -2.07
N GLN A 59 30.10 -0.71 -1.93
CA GLN A 59 29.88 -1.46 -0.69
C GLN A 59 31.15 -2.18 -0.23
N LYS A 60 31.84 -2.87 -1.14
CA LYS A 60 33.07 -3.62 -0.84
C LYS A 60 34.21 -2.71 -0.38
N VAL A 61 34.40 -1.56 -1.05
CA VAL A 61 35.44 -0.59 -0.71
C VAL A 61 35.15 0.07 0.63
N ARG A 62 33.90 0.44 0.90
CA ARG A 62 33.51 1.09 2.17
C ARG A 62 33.23 0.14 3.33
N LYS A 63 33.16 -1.17 3.07
CA LYS A 63 32.73 -2.20 4.04
C LYS A 63 31.36 -1.89 4.67
N GLU A 64 30.49 -1.19 3.93
CA GLU A 64 29.14 -0.84 4.36
C GLU A 64 28.12 -1.84 3.80
N SER A 65 27.15 -2.24 4.62
CA SER A 65 26.00 -3.05 4.18
C SER A 65 24.75 -2.20 4.20
N HIS A 66 24.00 -2.21 3.10
CA HIS A 66 22.74 -1.48 2.92
C HIS A 66 21.64 -2.47 2.50
N PRO A 67 21.05 -3.22 3.45
CA PRO A 67 20.12 -4.31 3.15
C PRO A 67 18.88 -3.87 2.37
N ASP A 68 18.45 -2.62 2.54
CA ASP A 68 17.33 -2.03 1.81
C ASP A 68 17.60 -1.93 0.31
N MET A 69 18.80 -1.47 -0.05
CA MET A 69 19.21 -1.35 -1.45
C MET A 69 19.61 -2.69 -2.06
N ASP A 70 20.20 -3.62 -1.28
CA ASP A 70 20.43 -5.01 -1.71
C ASP A 70 19.12 -5.67 -2.17
N GLN A 71 18.07 -5.57 -1.34
CA GLN A 71 16.73 -6.08 -1.67
C GLN A 71 16.15 -5.40 -2.92
N ARG A 72 16.28 -4.07 -3.02
CA ARG A 72 15.87 -3.30 -4.21
C ARG A 72 16.57 -3.76 -5.49
N LEU A 73 17.80 -4.26 -5.42
CA LEU A 73 18.51 -4.84 -6.57
C LEU A 73 18.19 -6.33 -6.82
N GLY A 74 17.28 -6.90 -6.03
CA GLY A 74 16.79 -8.27 -6.14
C GLY A 74 17.54 -9.28 -5.26
N ASP A 75 18.40 -8.82 -4.34
CA ASP A 75 19.15 -9.70 -3.44
C ASP A 75 18.45 -9.82 -2.08
N TYR A 76 17.79 -10.96 -1.89
CA TYR A 76 17.06 -11.31 -0.68
C TYR A 76 17.78 -12.40 0.12
N SER A 77 19.01 -12.76 -0.25
CA SER A 77 19.76 -13.87 0.36
C SER A 77 20.00 -13.71 1.85
N LYS A 78 20.12 -12.46 2.32
CA LYS A 78 20.30 -12.10 3.73
C LYS A 78 19.00 -12.09 4.54
N LEU A 79 17.85 -12.36 3.92
CA LEU A 79 16.60 -12.49 4.67
C LEU A 79 16.64 -13.77 5.49
N LEU A 80 16.67 -13.61 6.81
CA LEU A 80 16.40 -14.68 7.75
C LEU A 80 14.90 -14.98 7.73
N LEU A 81 14.46 -15.74 6.74
CA LEU A 81 13.13 -16.32 6.77
C LEU A 81 13.12 -17.36 7.90
N GLN A 82 12.41 -17.05 8.98
CA GLN A 82 12.34 -17.90 10.18
C GLN A 82 11.95 -19.35 9.84
N LYS A 83 11.23 -19.55 8.72
CA LYS A 83 10.93 -20.85 8.10
C LYS A 83 10.92 -20.67 6.58
N LYS A 84 11.23 -21.74 5.82
CA LYS A 84 11.02 -21.77 4.36
C LYS A 84 9.55 -21.42 4.07
N PRO A 85 9.24 -20.53 3.11
CA PRO A 85 7.87 -20.15 2.80
C PRO A 85 7.00 -21.39 2.54
N ARG A 86 5.87 -21.48 3.23
CA ARG A 86 4.81 -22.45 2.91
C ARG A 86 4.11 -22.01 1.63
N GLN A 87 3.66 -22.98 0.85
CA GLN A 87 2.88 -22.73 -0.35
C GLN A 87 1.38 -22.77 -0.01
N PRO A 88 0.55 -21.88 -0.60
CA PRO A 88 0.90 -20.91 -1.63
C PRO A 88 1.61 -19.66 -1.09
N VAL A 89 2.59 -19.14 -1.84
CA VAL A 89 3.17 -17.83 -1.58
C VAL A 89 2.37 -16.75 -2.30
N ILE A 90 1.87 -15.77 -1.54
CA ILE A 90 1.14 -14.59 -2.05
C ILE A 90 2.02 -13.37 -1.82
N TRP A 91 2.37 -12.66 -2.88
CA TRP A 91 3.12 -11.41 -2.79
C TRP A 91 2.14 -10.23 -2.89
N ILE A 92 2.10 -9.39 -1.87
CA ILE A 92 1.37 -8.12 -1.88
C ILE A 92 2.37 -6.95 -1.87
N HIS A 93 2.20 -6.01 -2.78
CA HIS A 93 2.99 -4.78 -2.83
C HIS A 93 2.17 -3.57 -2.40
N ALA A 94 2.65 -2.90 -1.34
CA ALA A 94 2.12 -1.66 -0.81
C ALA A 94 3.27 -0.65 -0.61
N ALA A 95 3.46 0.26 -1.55
CA ALA A 95 4.61 1.14 -1.65
C ALA A 95 4.74 2.14 -0.49
N SER A 96 3.61 2.60 0.05
CA SER A 96 3.54 3.67 1.06
C SER A 96 2.80 3.25 2.34
N VAL A 97 2.90 4.08 3.39
CA VAL A 97 2.15 3.87 4.65
C VAL A 97 0.64 3.75 4.39
N GLY A 98 0.09 4.59 3.52
CA GLY A 98 -1.35 4.58 3.21
C GLY A 98 -1.79 3.27 2.55
N GLU A 99 -0.97 2.71 1.67
CA GLU A 99 -1.25 1.43 1.02
C GLU A 99 -1.05 0.25 1.98
N VAL A 100 -0.07 0.34 2.90
CA VAL A 100 0.11 -0.70 3.94
C VAL A 100 -1.16 -0.82 4.79
N HIS A 101 -1.77 0.30 5.19
CA HIS A 101 -3.04 0.28 5.92
C HIS A 101 -4.17 -0.34 5.08
N ALA A 102 -4.24 -0.02 3.79
CA ALA A 102 -5.21 -0.63 2.88
C ALA A 102 -4.98 -2.15 2.72
N ALA A 103 -3.73 -2.60 2.74
CA ALA A 103 -3.34 -4.00 2.63
C ALA A 103 -3.64 -4.79 3.91
N THR A 104 -3.58 -4.18 5.09
CA THR A 104 -3.79 -4.87 6.39
C THR A 104 -5.12 -5.62 6.42
N GLY A 105 -6.23 -4.95 6.07
CA GLY A 105 -7.56 -5.60 6.07
C GLY A 105 -7.65 -6.76 5.06
N ILE A 106 -6.99 -6.62 3.90
CA ILE A 106 -6.92 -7.67 2.87
C ILE A 106 -6.11 -8.87 3.38
N ILE A 107 -4.95 -8.61 3.99
CA ILE A 107 -4.03 -9.61 4.54
C ILE A 107 -4.70 -10.42 5.65
N GLU A 108 -5.36 -9.77 6.60
CA GLU A 108 -6.06 -10.43 7.70
C GLU A 108 -7.14 -11.40 7.18
N LYS A 109 -7.90 -10.98 6.16
CA LYS A 109 -8.89 -11.86 5.52
C LYS A 109 -8.25 -12.99 4.72
N LEU A 110 -7.15 -12.73 4.00
CA LEU A 110 -6.43 -13.77 3.27
C LEU A 110 -5.87 -14.84 4.22
N LEU A 111 -5.27 -14.45 5.34
CA LEU A 111 -4.76 -15.38 6.35
C LEU A 111 -5.89 -16.20 7.00
N THR A 112 -7.09 -15.63 7.13
CA THR A 112 -8.26 -16.37 7.62
C THR A 112 -8.77 -17.37 6.59
N MET A 113 -8.79 -17.00 5.31
CA MET A 113 -9.31 -17.84 4.22
C MET A 113 -8.32 -18.92 3.77
N ILE A 114 -7.02 -18.64 3.87
CA ILE A 114 -5.93 -19.54 3.44
C ILE A 114 -4.87 -19.59 4.57
N PRO A 115 -5.14 -20.31 5.68
CA PRO A 115 -4.27 -20.29 6.86
C PRO A 115 -2.83 -20.75 6.62
N ASP A 116 -2.59 -21.58 5.60
CA ASP A 116 -1.26 -22.11 5.28
C ASP A 116 -0.48 -21.26 4.27
N CYS A 117 -1.05 -20.17 3.76
CA CYS A 117 -0.32 -19.31 2.82
C CYS A 117 0.83 -18.57 3.50
N THR A 118 1.88 -18.27 2.73
CA THR A 118 2.91 -17.32 3.14
C THR A 118 2.71 -16.00 2.42
N ILE A 119 2.64 -14.91 3.17
CA ILE A 119 2.51 -13.57 2.59
C ILE A 119 3.86 -12.86 2.61
N ILE A 120 4.29 -12.40 1.43
CA ILE A 120 5.40 -11.46 1.26
C ILE A 120 4.78 -10.08 1.07
N LEU A 121 5.05 -9.16 2.00
CA LEU A 121 4.59 -7.78 1.92
C LEU A 121 5.77 -6.88 1.55
N SER A 122 5.78 -6.36 0.32
CA SER A 122 6.84 -5.46 -0.12
C SER A 122 6.44 -4.00 -0.03
N THR A 123 7.35 -3.15 0.47
CA THR A 123 7.17 -1.70 0.49
C THR A 123 8.30 -0.97 -0.22
N THR A 124 8.06 0.29 -0.59
CA THR A 124 9.07 1.13 -1.24
C THR A 124 9.64 2.11 -0.21
N THR A 125 8.79 2.84 0.51
CA THR A 125 9.26 3.88 1.45
C THR A 125 9.73 3.30 2.78
N LYS A 126 10.76 3.91 3.41
CA LYS A 126 11.21 3.51 4.76
C LYS A 126 10.09 3.57 5.80
N HIS A 127 9.24 4.59 5.72
CA HIS A 127 8.06 4.73 6.57
C HIS A 127 7.03 3.64 6.32
N GLY A 128 6.79 3.27 5.05
CA GLY A 128 5.96 2.13 4.68
C GLY A 128 6.48 0.83 5.29
N GLN A 129 7.79 0.59 5.18
CA GLN A 129 8.43 -0.61 5.74
C GLN A 129 8.28 -0.67 7.27
N ALA A 130 8.56 0.44 7.96
CA ALA A 130 8.39 0.52 9.41
C ALA A 130 6.92 0.24 9.82
N SER A 131 5.96 0.84 9.11
CA SER A 131 4.53 0.61 9.34
C SER A 131 4.14 -0.85 9.08
N ALA A 132 4.66 -1.47 8.02
CA ALA A 132 4.39 -2.86 7.67
C ALA A 132 4.91 -3.82 8.74
N ILE A 133 6.15 -3.61 9.22
CA ILE A 133 6.74 -4.41 10.31
C ILE A 133 5.94 -4.24 11.59
N GLN A 134 5.57 -3.00 11.95
CA GLN A 134 4.82 -2.70 13.17
C GLN A 134 3.44 -3.36 13.17
N LEU A 135 2.71 -3.30 12.06
CA LEU A 135 1.34 -3.79 11.97
C LEU A 135 1.27 -5.30 11.71
N LEU A 136 2.15 -5.83 10.86
CA LEU A 136 2.01 -7.16 10.25
C LEU A 136 3.25 -8.03 10.38
N GLY A 137 4.37 -7.55 10.91
CA GLY A 137 5.65 -8.27 10.92
C GLY A 137 5.67 -9.60 11.69
N LYS A 138 4.63 -9.87 12.50
CA LYS A 138 4.43 -11.18 13.15
C LYS A 138 3.72 -12.21 12.26
N GLN A 139 3.02 -11.75 11.22
CA GLN A 139 2.13 -12.55 10.38
C GLN A 139 2.65 -12.69 8.94
N VAL A 140 3.47 -11.74 8.47
CA VAL A 140 3.96 -11.68 7.09
C VAL A 140 5.45 -11.38 7.03
N HIS A 141 6.09 -11.69 5.91
CA HIS A 141 7.48 -11.27 5.66
C HIS A 141 7.51 -9.90 5.01
N CYS A 142 7.93 -8.89 5.76
CA CYS A 142 8.08 -7.52 5.28
C CYS A 142 9.44 -7.32 4.57
N VAL A 143 9.42 -6.88 3.32
CA VAL A 143 10.63 -6.69 2.49
C VAL A 143 10.58 -5.37 1.72
N TYR A 144 11.71 -4.89 1.23
CA TYR A 144 11.73 -3.82 0.24
C TYR A 144 11.45 -4.40 -1.15
N ALA A 145 10.59 -3.70 -1.89
CA ALA A 145 10.24 -4.02 -3.26
C ALA A 145 11.49 -3.93 -4.17
N PRO A 146 11.71 -4.89 -5.09
CA PRO A 146 12.75 -4.74 -6.10
C PRO A 146 12.43 -3.54 -6.98
N LEU A 147 13.45 -2.79 -7.37
CA LEU A 147 13.31 -1.79 -8.43
C LEU A 147 12.83 -2.49 -9.70
N ASP A 148 12.12 -1.75 -10.55
CA ASP A 148 11.56 -2.25 -11.81
C ASP A 148 12.63 -2.42 -12.91
N PHE A 149 13.78 -2.97 -12.52
CA PHE A 149 14.80 -3.49 -13.38
C PHE A 149 14.55 -4.97 -13.62
N ILE A 150 14.61 -5.39 -14.89
CA ILE A 150 14.31 -6.77 -15.28
C ILE A 150 15.08 -7.82 -14.46
N ALA A 151 16.35 -7.57 -14.16
CA ALA A 151 17.20 -8.47 -13.40
C ALA A 151 16.79 -8.54 -11.92
N SER A 152 16.47 -7.40 -11.30
CA SER A 152 16.01 -7.32 -9.91
C SER A 152 14.68 -8.03 -9.73
N VAL A 153 13.72 -7.74 -10.60
CA VAL A 153 12.39 -8.37 -10.62
C VAL A 153 12.51 -9.88 -10.79
N ARG A 154 13.29 -10.35 -11.78
CA ARG A 154 13.48 -11.79 -12.02
C ARG A 154 14.10 -12.50 -10.83
N LYS A 155 15.11 -11.90 -10.20
CA LYS A 155 15.74 -12.46 -8.99
C LYS A 155 14.72 -12.58 -7.86
N ALA A 156 13.93 -11.53 -7.64
CA ALA A 156 12.92 -11.52 -6.59
C ALA A 156 11.80 -12.55 -6.82
N LEU A 157 11.22 -12.60 -8.03
CA LEU A 157 10.16 -13.55 -8.36
C LEU A 157 10.64 -15.01 -8.28
N ARG A 158 11.90 -15.28 -8.66
CA ARG A 158 12.51 -16.62 -8.51
C ARG A 158 12.86 -16.96 -7.06
N PHE A 159 13.18 -15.97 -6.24
CA PHE A 159 13.50 -16.18 -4.83
C PHE A 159 12.24 -16.52 -4.02
N PHE A 160 11.16 -15.74 -4.21
CA PHE A 160 9.92 -15.95 -3.45
C PHE A 160 8.97 -16.96 -4.09
N THR A 161 9.04 -17.17 -5.41
CA THR A 161 8.16 -18.09 -6.16
C THR A 161 6.66 -17.90 -5.87
N PRO A 162 6.13 -16.67 -5.94
CA PRO A 162 4.74 -16.44 -5.61
C PRO A 162 3.82 -17.05 -6.67
N VAL A 163 2.66 -17.56 -6.24
CA VAL A 163 1.59 -17.97 -7.17
C VAL A 163 0.68 -16.80 -7.54
N ILE A 164 0.63 -15.79 -6.68
CA ILE A 164 -0.16 -14.56 -6.86
C ILE A 164 0.69 -13.34 -6.50
N LEU A 165 0.63 -12.29 -7.31
CA LEU A 165 1.19 -10.96 -7.08
C LEU A 165 0.06 -9.91 -7.08
N ILE A 166 -0.12 -9.21 -5.98
CA ILE A 166 -1.13 -8.17 -5.78
C ILE A 166 -0.45 -6.82 -5.67
N CYS A 167 -0.81 -5.86 -6.52
CA CYS A 167 -0.42 -4.47 -6.41
C CYS A 167 -1.56 -3.67 -5.75
N ILE A 168 -1.25 -2.91 -4.70
CA ILE A 168 -2.23 -2.04 -4.03
C ILE A 168 -2.25 -0.67 -4.71
N GLU A 169 -3.45 -0.09 -4.88
CA GLU A 169 -3.68 1.21 -5.51
C GLU A 169 -3.15 1.31 -6.96
N THR A 170 -2.24 2.26 -7.27
CA THR A 170 -1.77 2.54 -8.64
C THR A 170 -0.35 2.05 -8.91
N GLU A 171 0.06 0.95 -8.28
CA GLU A 171 1.41 0.38 -8.43
C GLU A 171 1.55 -0.46 -9.72
N ILE A 172 1.46 0.21 -10.88
CA ILE A 172 1.60 -0.40 -12.21
C ILE A 172 3.09 -0.43 -12.61
N TRP A 173 3.76 -1.54 -12.34
CA TRP A 173 5.19 -1.76 -12.63
C TRP A 173 5.38 -2.66 -13.86
N PRO A 174 5.77 -2.12 -15.04
CA PRO A 174 5.84 -2.89 -16.28
C PRO A 174 6.67 -4.17 -16.22
N ASN A 175 7.89 -4.17 -15.67
CA ASN A 175 8.69 -5.40 -15.66
C ASN A 175 8.14 -6.40 -14.63
N TRP A 176 7.57 -5.95 -13.51
CA TRP A 176 6.90 -6.85 -12.56
C TRP A 176 5.75 -7.61 -13.21
N LEU A 177 4.80 -6.88 -13.79
CA LEU A 177 3.58 -7.47 -14.35
C LEU A 177 3.90 -8.36 -15.56
N TYR A 178 4.83 -7.92 -16.42
CA TYR A 178 5.27 -8.73 -17.56
C TYR A 178 5.98 -10.01 -17.13
N GLU A 179 6.93 -9.92 -16.20
CA GLU A 179 7.69 -11.10 -15.75
C GLU A 179 6.85 -12.05 -14.90
N ALA A 180 5.91 -11.52 -14.11
CA ALA A 180 4.93 -12.32 -13.40
C ALA A 180 4.13 -13.17 -14.39
N HIS A 181 3.56 -12.54 -15.42
CA HIS A 181 2.84 -13.26 -16.48
C HIS A 181 3.72 -14.27 -17.21
N ARG A 182 4.97 -13.90 -17.55
CA ARG A 182 5.93 -14.81 -18.21
C ARG A 182 6.20 -16.07 -17.37
N LEU A 183 6.18 -15.94 -16.04
CA LEU A 183 6.36 -17.04 -15.09
C LEU A 183 5.05 -17.74 -14.70
N GLY A 184 3.91 -17.36 -15.29
CA GLY A 184 2.60 -17.94 -14.98
C GLY A 184 2.01 -17.49 -13.64
N ILE A 185 2.56 -16.46 -13.02
CA ILE A 185 2.13 -15.88 -11.74
C ILE A 185 0.89 -15.02 -12.00
N LYS A 186 -0.18 -15.26 -11.23
CA LYS A 186 -1.42 -14.50 -11.35
C LYS A 186 -1.26 -13.13 -10.73
N THR A 187 -1.76 -12.09 -11.39
CA THR A 187 -1.60 -10.71 -10.97
C THR A 187 -2.93 -10.02 -10.78
N ALA A 188 -3.02 -9.19 -9.75
CA ALA A 188 -4.19 -8.37 -9.48
C ALA A 188 -3.79 -6.96 -9.05
N ILE A 189 -4.60 -5.98 -9.43
CA ILE A 189 -4.55 -4.62 -8.86
C ILE A 189 -5.76 -4.47 -7.96
N ILE A 190 -5.53 -4.21 -6.68
CA ILE A 190 -6.59 -4.14 -5.65
C ILE A 190 -6.58 -2.78 -4.99
N ASN A 191 -7.77 -2.32 -4.58
CA ASN A 191 -7.98 -0.96 -4.10
C ASN A 191 -7.52 0.07 -5.14
N GLY A 192 -7.68 -0.28 -6.43
CA GLY A 192 -7.14 0.44 -7.56
C GLY A 192 -7.74 1.84 -7.64
N ARG A 193 -6.86 2.83 -7.75
CA ARG A 193 -7.21 4.23 -7.89
C ARG A 193 -6.40 4.82 -9.03
N ILE A 194 -6.95 5.73 -9.83
CA ILE A 194 -6.14 6.52 -10.78
C ILE A 194 -6.64 7.94 -10.73
N SER A 195 -5.79 8.87 -10.29
CA SER A 195 -6.17 10.28 -10.24
C SER A 195 -6.30 10.89 -11.65
N ALA A 196 -7.13 11.92 -11.78
CA ALA A 196 -7.27 12.71 -13.02
C ALA A 196 -5.94 13.38 -13.46
N ARG A 197 -5.03 13.63 -12.50
CA ARG A 197 -3.70 14.16 -12.80
C ARG A 197 -2.79 13.06 -13.37
N SER A 198 -2.76 11.90 -12.74
CA SER A 198 -1.88 10.80 -13.13
C SER A 198 -2.24 10.28 -14.52
N ILE A 199 -3.54 10.09 -14.81
CA ILE A 199 -3.98 9.49 -16.07
C ILE A 199 -3.48 10.26 -17.31
N LYS A 200 -3.29 11.58 -17.23
CA LYS A 200 -2.76 12.40 -18.33
C LYS A 200 -1.39 11.93 -18.81
N ASN A 201 -0.52 11.50 -17.90
CA ASN A 201 0.81 10.98 -18.24
C ASN A 201 0.73 9.52 -18.70
N TYR A 202 -0.10 8.70 -18.04
CA TYR A 202 -0.31 7.31 -18.41
C TYR A 202 -0.85 7.16 -19.85
N ILE A 203 -1.75 8.05 -20.28
CA ILE A 203 -2.30 8.04 -21.65
C ILE A 203 -1.20 8.29 -22.71
N LYS A 204 -0.20 9.12 -22.45
CA LYS A 204 0.93 9.34 -23.38
C LYS A 204 1.70 8.05 -23.65
N LEU A 205 1.73 7.15 -22.66
CA LEU A 205 2.35 5.84 -22.73
C LEU A 205 1.30 4.71 -22.86
N LYS A 206 0.10 5.02 -23.35
CA LYS A 206 -1.01 4.07 -23.43
C LYS A 206 -0.63 2.78 -24.15
N SER A 207 0.16 2.84 -25.22
CA SER A 207 0.59 1.62 -25.92
C SER A 207 1.39 0.68 -25.01
N LEU A 208 2.30 1.24 -24.18
CA LEU A 208 3.06 0.48 -23.19
C LEU A 208 2.11 -0.17 -22.18
N PHE A 209 1.31 0.66 -21.50
CA PHE A 209 0.44 0.19 -20.42
C PHE A 209 -0.67 -0.72 -20.90
N LYS A 210 -1.29 -0.46 -22.06
CA LYS A 210 -2.31 -1.33 -22.63
C LYS A 210 -1.80 -2.76 -22.70
N ASN A 211 -0.60 -3.01 -23.22
CA ASN A 211 -0.08 -4.36 -23.32
C ASN A 211 0.20 -4.99 -21.95
N ILE A 212 0.77 -4.22 -21.02
CA ILE A 212 1.02 -4.70 -19.67
C ILE A 212 -0.28 -5.07 -18.94
N LEU A 213 -1.31 -4.23 -19.05
CA LEU A 213 -2.59 -4.42 -18.37
C LEU A 213 -3.40 -5.61 -18.90
N GLN A 214 -3.14 -6.07 -20.13
CA GLN A 214 -3.74 -7.30 -20.67
C GLN A 214 -3.25 -8.56 -19.93
N HIS A 215 -2.12 -8.47 -19.25
CA HIS A 215 -1.54 -9.56 -18.47
C HIS A 215 -2.05 -9.60 -17.03
N VAL A 216 -2.86 -8.64 -16.61
CA VAL A 216 -3.47 -8.60 -15.28
C VAL A 216 -4.79 -9.37 -15.27
N GLU A 217 -4.94 -10.27 -14.32
CA GLU A 217 -6.11 -11.14 -14.19
C GLU A 217 -7.30 -10.46 -13.54
N ALA A 218 -7.09 -9.55 -12.60
CA ALA A 218 -8.17 -8.85 -11.91
C ALA A 218 -7.82 -7.40 -11.55
N PHE A 219 -8.81 -6.52 -11.71
CA PHE A 219 -8.76 -5.14 -11.27
C PHE A 219 -9.94 -4.90 -10.32
N SER A 220 -9.63 -4.65 -9.05
CA SER A 220 -10.62 -4.23 -8.06
C SER A 220 -10.41 -2.74 -7.76
N MET A 221 -11.31 -1.92 -8.28
CA MET A 221 -11.23 -0.47 -8.29
C MET A 221 -12.11 0.15 -7.21
N ILE A 222 -11.74 1.36 -6.75
CA ILE A 222 -12.48 2.03 -5.68
C ILE A 222 -13.80 2.60 -6.18
N GLN A 223 -13.76 3.40 -7.26
CA GLN A 223 -14.92 4.11 -7.80
C GLN A 223 -15.08 3.86 -9.30
N LYS A 224 -16.25 4.23 -9.84
CA LYS A 224 -16.53 4.13 -11.27
C LYS A 224 -15.53 4.93 -12.11
N GLU A 225 -15.12 6.09 -11.63
CA GLU A 225 -14.16 6.97 -12.31
C GLU A 225 -12.78 6.31 -12.42
N ASP A 226 -12.37 5.54 -11.41
CA ASP A 226 -11.11 4.79 -11.42
C ASP A 226 -11.19 3.62 -12.41
N ALA A 227 -12.31 2.90 -12.43
CA ALA A 227 -12.60 1.82 -13.38
C ALA A 227 -12.56 2.32 -14.84
N GLU A 228 -13.18 3.47 -15.13
CA GLU A 228 -13.13 4.05 -16.47
C GLU A 228 -11.71 4.49 -16.86
N ARG A 229 -10.91 5.01 -15.91
CA ARG A 229 -9.52 5.41 -16.20
C ARG A 229 -8.61 4.22 -16.49
N ILE A 230 -8.70 3.13 -15.73
CA ILE A 230 -7.88 1.93 -16.00
C ILE A 230 -8.32 1.25 -17.30
N LYS A 231 -9.63 1.24 -17.60
CA LYS A 231 -10.17 0.80 -18.89
C LYS A 231 -9.63 1.65 -20.04
N LEU A 232 -9.65 2.98 -19.91
CA LEU A 232 -9.11 3.91 -20.90
C LEU A 232 -7.61 3.65 -21.17
N LEU A 233 -6.86 3.25 -20.14
CA LEU A 233 -5.45 2.90 -20.23
C LEU A 233 -5.19 1.55 -20.93
N GLY A 234 -6.21 0.69 -21.00
CA GLY A 234 -6.19 -0.55 -21.79
C GLY A 234 -6.42 -1.84 -21.00
N ALA A 235 -6.88 -1.75 -19.74
CA ALA A 235 -7.34 -2.92 -19.02
C ALA A 235 -8.61 -3.53 -19.66
N PRO A 236 -8.72 -4.87 -19.77
CA PRO A 236 -9.92 -5.53 -20.28
C PRO A 236 -11.12 -5.28 -19.36
N SER A 237 -12.24 -4.81 -19.92
CA SER A 237 -13.43 -4.42 -19.15
C SER A 237 -14.01 -5.55 -18.30
N GLU A 238 -13.96 -6.78 -18.80
CA GLU A 238 -14.47 -7.98 -18.15
C GLU A 238 -13.67 -8.40 -16.91
N ARG A 239 -12.47 -7.83 -16.72
CA ARG A 239 -11.61 -8.07 -15.55
C ARG A 239 -11.68 -6.94 -14.51
N ILE A 240 -12.50 -5.91 -14.76
CA ILE A 240 -12.63 -4.74 -13.89
C ILE A 240 -13.89 -4.88 -13.03
N GLN A 241 -13.71 -4.76 -11.72
CA GLN A 241 -14.77 -4.72 -10.72
C GLN A 241 -14.62 -3.47 -9.87
N ILE A 242 -15.74 -2.99 -9.31
CA ILE A 242 -15.77 -1.86 -8.37
C ILE A 242 -16.16 -2.44 -7.00
N ASN A 243 -15.25 -2.35 -6.02
CA ASN A 243 -15.43 -2.95 -4.69
C ASN A 243 -15.38 -1.93 -3.54
N GLY A 244 -15.17 -0.64 -3.85
CA GLY A 244 -15.01 0.38 -2.82
C GLY A 244 -13.58 0.48 -2.29
N ASN A 245 -13.41 1.19 -1.18
CA ASN A 245 -12.09 1.50 -0.61
C ASN A 245 -11.82 0.64 0.62
N SER A 246 -10.81 -0.23 0.54
CA SER A 246 -10.48 -1.14 1.65
C SER A 246 -10.02 -0.43 2.92
N LYS A 247 -9.63 0.85 2.84
CA LYS A 247 -9.27 1.67 4.02
C LYS A 247 -10.45 1.87 4.97
N TYR A 248 -11.69 1.73 4.49
CA TYR A 248 -12.88 1.84 5.34
C TYR A 248 -13.25 0.53 6.03
N ASP A 249 -12.77 -0.61 5.56
CA ASP A 249 -13.15 -1.92 6.08
C ASP A 249 -12.69 -2.13 7.54
N GLN A 250 -11.57 -1.52 7.94
CA GLN A 250 -11.10 -1.53 9.33
C GLN A 250 -11.87 -0.56 10.22
N LEU A 251 -12.30 0.59 9.68
CA LEU A 251 -13.07 1.59 10.42
C LEU A 251 -14.52 1.13 10.68
N ALA A 252 -15.04 0.24 9.83
CA ALA A 252 -16.38 -0.31 9.95
C ALA A 252 -16.52 -1.38 11.05
N GLN A 253 -15.43 -1.81 11.70
CA GLN A 253 -15.48 -2.77 12.81
C GLN A 253 -15.72 -2.05 14.14
N PRO A 254 -16.90 -2.23 14.79
CA PRO A 254 -17.24 -1.49 16.02
C PRO A 254 -16.24 -1.71 17.16
N SER A 255 -15.71 -2.93 17.28
CA SER A 255 -14.71 -3.31 18.30
C SER A 255 -13.41 -2.50 18.20
N ILE A 256 -12.99 -2.16 16.98
CA ILE A 256 -11.78 -1.36 16.75
C ILE A 256 -12.06 0.10 17.12
N ALA A 257 -13.19 0.66 16.70
CA ALA A 257 -13.59 2.01 17.05
C ALA A 257 -13.65 2.21 18.57
N ASP A 258 -14.25 1.26 19.30
CA ASP A 258 -14.33 1.30 20.77
C ASP A 258 -12.96 1.17 21.44
N PHE A 259 -12.10 0.29 20.93
CA PHE A 259 -10.73 0.16 21.43
C PHE A 259 -9.94 1.47 21.25
N HIS A 260 -10.01 2.08 20.07
CA HIS A 260 -9.35 3.35 19.79
C HIS A 260 -9.93 4.49 20.64
N LYS A 261 -11.26 4.54 20.81
CA LYS A 261 -11.93 5.52 21.67
C LYS A 261 -11.44 5.40 23.12
N LYS A 262 -11.39 4.18 23.68
CA LYS A 262 -10.86 3.94 25.04
C LYS A 262 -9.39 4.36 25.14
N LYS A 263 -8.56 3.92 24.20
CA LYS A 263 -7.12 4.23 24.20
C LYS A 263 -6.84 5.73 24.08
N MET A 264 -7.54 6.44 23.20
CA MET A 264 -7.41 7.89 23.05
C MET A 264 -7.96 8.62 24.28
N GLY A 265 -9.08 8.16 24.83
CA GLY A 265 -9.62 8.64 26.10
C GLY A 265 -8.58 8.56 27.23
N SER A 266 -7.89 7.43 27.38
CA SER A 266 -6.82 7.29 28.37
C SER A 266 -5.62 8.19 28.08
N ILE A 267 -5.14 8.24 26.83
CA ILE A 267 -3.94 9.03 26.46
C ILE A 267 -4.15 10.53 26.67
N PHE A 268 -5.33 11.04 26.35
CA PHE A 268 -5.65 12.46 26.45
C PHE A 268 -6.42 12.81 27.74
N LYS A 269 -6.59 11.85 28.67
CA LYS A 269 -7.38 11.99 29.91
C LYS A 269 -8.78 12.55 29.64
N LEU A 270 -9.43 12.04 28.59
CA LEU A 270 -10.76 12.48 28.16
C LEU A 270 -11.85 11.54 28.68
N SER A 271 -12.96 12.13 29.10
CA SER A 271 -14.17 11.41 29.45
C SER A 271 -15.07 11.20 28.23
N ALA A 272 -16.08 10.31 28.34
CA ALA A 272 -17.08 10.14 27.29
C ALA A 272 -18.01 11.37 27.12
N GLN A 273 -18.01 12.29 28.09
CA GLN A 273 -18.83 13.51 28.07
C GLN A 273 -18.09 14.70 27.47
N ASP A 274 -16.76 14.62 27.35
CA ASP A 274 -15.95 15.71 26.83
C ASP A 274 -16.27 15.94 25.34
N LYS A 275 -16.54 17.20 24.99
CA LYS A 275 -16.69 17.63 23.59
C LYS A 275 -15.32 17.92 23.02
N ILE A 276 -14.95 17.25 21.94
CA ILE A 276 -13.61 17.35 21.37
C ILE A 276 -13.69 17.85 19.93
N PHE A 277 -13.00 18.94 19.65
CA PHE A 277 -12.70 19.38 18.29
C PHE A 277 -11.29 18.91 17.94
N VAL A 278 -11.15 18.05 16.93
CA VAL A 278 -9.83 17.59 16.45
C VAL A 278 -9.50 18.25 15.11
N ALA A 279 -8.37 18.96 15.07
CA ALA A 279 -7.76 19.48 13.87
C ALA A 279 -6.45 18.74 13.59
N GLY A 280 -6.54 17.71 12.74
CA GLY A 280 -5.42 16.82 12.42
C GLY A 280 -4.73 17.15 11.10
N SER A 281 -3.40 17.00 11.07
CA SER A 281 -2.54 17.25 9.89
C SER A 281 -2.58 18.68 9.36
N THR A 282 -2.68 19.67 10.25
CA THR A 282 -2.76 21.08 9.87
C THR A 282 -1.47 21.57 9.20
N ARG A 283 -1.63 22.50 8.25
CA ARG A 283 -0.57 23.15 7.49
C ARG A 283 -0.52 24.64 7.80
N LYS A 284 0.55 25.27 7.34
CA LYS A 284 0.81 26.70 7.56
C LYS A 284 -0.40 27.53 7.14
N ASN A 285 -0.80 28.46 8.02
CA ASN A 285 -1.94 29.37 7.90
C ASN A 285 -3.32 28.71 8.16
N GLU A 286 -3.42 27.39 8.34
CA GLU A 286 -4.69 26.76 8.72
C GLU A 286 -4.98 26.94 10.22
N GLU A 287 -3.95 27.03 11.06
CA GLU A 287 -4.14 27.09 12.52
C GLU A 287 -4.85 28.36 12.98
N GLU A 288 -4.65 29.50 12.32
CA GLU A 288 -5.35 30.75 12.65
C GLU A 288 -6.86 30.61 12.40
N ILE A 289 -7.22 30.09 11.22
CA ILE A 289 -8.62 29.83 10.82
C ILE A 289 -9.28 28.83 11.79
N ILE A 290 -8.54 27.79 12.20
CA ILE A 290 -9.03 26.78 13.14
C ILE A 290 -9.28 27.39 14.52
N LEU A 291 -8.38 28.26 15.00
CA LEU A 291 -8.54 28.92 16.30
C LEU A 291 -9.72 29.90 16.28
N ASP A 292 -9.93 30.65 15.19
CA ASP A 292 -11.12 31.50 15.01
C ASP A 292 -12.41 30.68 15.09
N ALA A 293 -12.45 29.54 14.37
CA ALA A 293 -13.61 28.65 14.41
C ALA A 293 -13.82 28.03 15.80
N TYR A 294 -12.73 27.67 16.50
CA TYR A 294 -12.79 27.12 17.85
C TYR A 294 -13.33 28.13 18.86
N GLU A 295 -12.91 29.40 18.81
CA GLU A 295 -13.46 30.47 19.64
C GLU A 295 -14.98 30.60 19.44
N GLY A 296 -15.44 30.55 18.18
CA GLY A 296 -16.87 30.54 17.87
C GLY A 296 -17.61 29.31 18.45
N VAL A 297 -16.99 28.13 18.43
CA VAL A 297 -17.56 26.93 19.06
C VAL A 297 -17.66 27.07 20.58
N CYS A 298 -16.63 27.63 21.22
CA CYS A 298 -16.61 27.84 22.67
C CYS A 298 -17.68 28.81 23.17
N GLN A 299 -18.17 29.73 22.32
CA GLN A 299 -19.31 30.59 22.68
C GLN A 299 -20.59 29.80 22.97
N PHE A 300 -20.80 28.65 22.31
CA PHE A 300 -21.97 27.79 22.52
C PHE A 300 -21.66 26.57 23.39
N PHE A 301 -20.40 26.12 23.40
CA PHE A 301 -19.95 24.91 24.09
C PHE A 301 -18.62 25.19 24.81
N PRO A 302 -18.64 25.90 25.96
CA PRO A 302 -17.43 26.41 26.60
C PRO A 302 -16.45 25.33 27.07
N ASP A 303 -16.95 24.13 27.40
CA ASP A 303 -16.11 23.00 27.85
C ASP A 303 -15.48 22.20 26.70
N THR A 304 -15.59 22.67 25.46
CA THR A 304 -15.01 21.98 24.30
C THR A 304 -13.49 22.04 24.35
N LYS A 305 -12.81 20.91 24.16
CA LYS A 305 -11.35 20.84 24.08
C LYS A 305 -10.91 20.76 22.63
N LEU A 306 -9.90 21.55 22.23
CA LEU A 306 -9.27 21.47 20.91
C LEU A 306 -8.02 20.59 20.96
N ILE A 307 -7.97 19.57 20.11
CA ILE A 307 -6.74 18.82 19.79
C ILE A 307 -6.20 19.33 18.45
N LEU A 308 -5.09 20.05 18.49
CA LEU A 308 -4.41 20.59 17.31
C LEU A 308 -3.14 19.76 17.01
N ALA A 309 -3.13 19.04 15.89
CA ALA A 309 -2.03 18.16 15.51
C ALA A 309 -1.42 18.59 14.15
N PRO A 310 -0.29 19.33 14.15
CA PRO A 310 0.31 19.81 12.91
C PRO A 310 0.91 18.69 12.08
N ARG A 311 0.90 18.86 10.75
CA ARG A 311 1.52 17.91 9.81
C ARG A 311 3.03 17.77 9.99
N HIS A 312 3.67 18.86 10.43
CA HIS A 312 5.11 18.97 10.68
C HIS A 312 5.33 19.39 12.13
N ILE A 313 5.90 18.49 12.93
CA ILE A 313 6.03 18.68 14.39
C ILE A 313 7.00 19.80 14.74
N GLU A 314 7.93 20.12 13.84
CA GLU A 314 8.89 21.20 13.95
C GLU A 314 8.22 22.58 14.06
N ARG A 315 6.93 22.68 13.68
CA ARG A 315 6.14 23.90 13.76
C ARG A 315 5.51 24.16 15.12
N THR A 316 5.59 23.22 16.06
CA THR A 316 5.00 23.35 17.40
C THR A 316 5.33 24.69 18.07
N PRO A 317 6.59 25.17 18.08
CA PRO A 317 6.92 26.45 18.73
C PRO A 317 6.19 27.67 18.13
N SER A 318 5.94 27.66 16.81
CA SER A 318 5.19 28.74 16.15
C SER A 318 3.70 28.72 16.52
N ILE A 319 3.15 27.53 16.72
CA ILE A 319 1.75 27.31 17.07
C ILE A 319 1.53 27.68 18.53
N GLU A 320 2.44 27.30 19.44
CA GLU A 320 2.41 27.72 20.85
C GLU A 320 2.38 29.24 20.99
N LYS A 321 3.23 29.95 20.24
CA LYS A 321 3.22 31.43 20.21
C LYS A 321 1.91 32.01 19.68
N LEU A 322 1.25 31.33 18.75
CA LEU A 322 -0.05 31.77 18.23
C LEU A 322 -1.13 31.60 19.29
N ILE A 323 -1.18 30.44 19.95
CA ILE A 323 -2.15 30.13 21.01
C ILE A 323 -1.94 31.08 22.21
N HIS A 324 -0.69 31.30 22.62
CA HIS A 324 -0.38 32.20 23.72
C HIS A 324 -0.79 33.65 23.44
N ARG A 325 -0.59 34.14 22.20
CA ARG A 325 -1.05 35.48 21.80
C ARG A 325 -2.57 35.65 21.86
N ARG A 326 -3.32 34.55 21.79
CA ARG A 326 -4.78 34.54 21.94
C ARG A 326 -5.24 34.35 23.39
N GLY A 327 -4.31 34.26 24.35
CA GLY A 327 -4.63 34.09 25.76
C GLY A 327 -5.27 32.75 26.10
N MET A 328 -5.04 31.72 25.27
CA MET A 328 -5.58 30.39 25.50
C MET A 328 -4.60 29.50 26.25
N ASP A 329 -5.12 28.71 27.19
CA ASP A 329 -4.37 27.65 27.84
C ASP A 329 -4.15 26.48 26.89
N TYR A 330 -2.98 25.86 26.98
CA TYR A 330 -2.67 24.66 26.21
C TYR A 330 -1.73 23.72 26.95
N GLN A 331 -1.70 22.47 26.49
CA GLN A 331 -0.75 21.48 26.95
C GLN A 331 -0.24 20.67 25.76
N LEU A 332 1.08 20.46 25.70
CA LEU A 332 1.67 19.58 24.70
C LEU A 332 1.34 18.11 25.01
N ARG A 333 1.11 17.31 23.97
CA ARG A 333 0.86 15.86 24.11
C ARG A 333 1.93 15.15 24.93
N THR A 334 3.20 15.54 24.78
CA THR A 334 4.33 14.98 25.52
C THR A 334 4.27 15.27 27.02
N ALA A 335 3.64 16.37 27.43
CA ALA A 335 3.48 16.75 28.82
C ALA A 335 2.27 16.06 29.49
N ILE A 336 1.27 15.63 28.73
CA ILE A 336 0.09 14.92 29.26
C ILE A 336 0.47 13.55 29.85
N ALA A 337 1.46 12.88 29.27
CA ALA A 337 1.88 11.53 29.67
C ALA A 337 2.87 11.49 30.85
N ALA A 338 3.39 12.64 31.29
CA ALA A 338 4.42 12.74 32.33
C ALA A 338 3.84 12.96 33.75
N GLY A 339 2.52 12.84 33.93
CA GLY A 339 1.83 13.04 35.21
C GLY A 339 0.63 12.15 35.37
#